data_AF-A0AA88ULB6-F1
#
_entry.id   AF-A0AA88ULB6-F1
#
_cell.length_a   1.000
_cell.length_b   1.000
_cell.length_c   1.000
_cell.angle_alpha   90.00
_cell.angle_beta   90.00
_cell.angle_gamma   90.00
#
_symmetry.space_group_name_H-M   'P 1'
#
loop_
_entity.id
_entity.type
_entity.pdbx_description
1 polymer ?
#
loop_
_entity_poly.entity_id
_entity_poly.type
_entity_poly.pdbx_seq_one_letter_code
_entity_poly.pdbx_strand_id
1 'polypeptide(L)'
;MFELKWYKVTRLRLGYLARVTIGKLQNVRRDRILLWAVLLIKFTVFIWICTTMAVLSGTFGQIRVPSLPTRWYENNGYLMVSSNGGLNQMRSGICDMVAIARYMNVTLLVPELDKDSFWKDRSEFKDVFDVDHFITSLENEVRIVKELPPDLKREVDNGTFHSMPPISWSNMSYYLNTILPQIQKYRLLHFQKTDARLANNDLPLDVQKFRCHVSYNALRFAPAIEKLGRKIVDTLRKKGPFLVLHLRYEMDMLAYSGCTEGCNDKEVQELTRMRYDIPRWKEKEINSTEKREAGLCPLTPEETFLTLRALGISKKMQIYVAAGDIYGGKRRLANIAKTFPNLVKKETLIPRSELLPFQNHSSQMAALDYIVSVESDIFLPTYGGHMAQVVEGHRRFLGFRKTIVPDRRRLVNLIDRYNTGTLKWARFSDLVKKAHATRTGKPLRRKVVPGFPKEEDYFWSNPQECLQAR
;
A
#
# COMPACT_ATOMS: atom_id res chain seq x y z
N MET A 1 -41.42 -19.50 -32.88
CA MET A 1 -42.50 -19.99 -31.98
C MET A 1 -41.85 -20.27 -30.63
N PHE A 2 -42.41 -19.68 -29.58
CA PHE A 2 -41.90 -19.49 -28.21
C PHE A 2 -40.87 -18.37 -27.98
N GLU A 3 -41.43 -17.23 -27.58
CA GLU A 3 -40.82 -16.10 -26.88
C GLU A 3 -40.41 -16.46 -25.44
N LEU A 4 -39.39 -15.80 -24.89
CA LEU A 4 -39.44 -15.31 -23.52
C LEU A 4 -38.59 -14.04 -23.36
N LYS A 5 -39.23 -13.04 -22.74
CA LYS A 5 -38.93 -11.60 -22.76
C LYS A 5 -37.77 -11.22 -21.85
N TRP A 6 -36.93 -10.31 -22.35
CA TRP A 6 -35.95 -9.54 -21.59
C TRP A 6 -36.61 -8.30 -20.98
N TYR A 7 -36.45 -8.10 -19.67
CA TYR A 7 -36.77 -6.84 -19.01
C TYR A 7 -35.62 -5.84 -19.20
N LYS A 8 -35.91 -4.72 -19.88
CA LYS A 8 -35.06 -3.52 -19.96
C LYS A 8 -35.31 -2.64 -18.73
N VAL A 9 -34.22 -2.23 -18.09
CA VAL A 9 -34.17 -1.17 -17.08
C VAL A 9 -34.15 0.19 -17.79
N THR A 10 -35.08 1.09 -17.43
CA THR A 10 -35.10 2.47 -17.92
C THR A 10 -35.11 3.47 -16.76
N ARG A 11 -34.24 4.48 -16.89
CA ARG A 11 -34.13 5.71 -16.11
C ARG A 11 -35.48 6.44 -15.97
N LEU A 12 -35.75 6.99 -14.78
CA LEU A 12 -36.72 8.07 -14.59
C LEU A 12 -36.09 9.26 -13.84
N ARG A 13 -36.22 10.44 -14.45
CA ARG A 13 -36.07 11.80 -13.89
C ARG A 13 -37.45 12.49 -14.02
N LEU A 14 -37.58 13.65 -13.37
CA LEU A 14 -38.77 14.49 -13.11
C LEU A 14 -39.59 14.03 -11.89
N GLY A 15 -39.86 14.81 -10.85
CA GLY A 15 -39.84 16.27 -10.70
C GLY A 15 -41.28 16.78 -10.71
N TYR A 16 -41.95 16.83 -9.55
CA TYR A 16 -43.17 17.62 -9.28
C TYR A 16 -43.58 17.44 -7.80
N LEU A 17 -43.73 18.54 -7.06
CA LEU A 17 -44.62 18.77 -5.90
C LEU A 17 -44.23 20.17 -5.35
N ALA A 18 -44.72 21.25 -5.96
CA ALA A 18 -46.03 21.88 -5.77
C ALA A 18 -46.04 22.85 -4.57
N ARG A 19 -46.18 24.14 -4.95
CA ARG A 19 -46.39 25.33 -4.13
C ARG A 19 -47.51 25.11 -3.10
N VAL A 20 -47.23 25.41 -1.84
CA VAL A 20 -48.27 25.60 -0.82
C VAL A 20 -48.75 27.05 -0.90
N THR A 21 -50.02 27.19 -1.29
CA THR A 21 -50.74 28.46 -1.41
C THR A 21 -51.06 29.03 -0.02
N ILE A 22 -50.70 30.29 0.20
CA ILE A 22 -51.14 31.09 1.35
C ILE A 22 -52.64 31.34 1.19
N GLY A 23 -53.45 30.69 2.00
CA GLY A 23 -54.90 30.87 1.96
C GLY A 23 -55.67 29.79 2.69
N LYS A 24 -55.56 29.77 4.03
CA LYS A 24 -56.52 29.23 5.03
C LYS A 24 -55.84 29.15 6.40
N LEU A 25 -55.64 30.29 7.04
CA LEU A 25 -55.32 30.40 8.47
C LEU A 25 -56.05 31.63 9.02
N GLN A 26 -57.38 31.58 8.94
CA GLN A 26 -58.27 32.39 9.75
C GLN A 26 -59.06 31.41 10.63
N ASN A 27 -59.11 31.70 11.94
CA ASN A 27 -59.71 30.91 13.03
C ASN A 27 -58.84 29.88 13.76
N VAL A 28 -57.61 30.23 14.14
CA VAL A 28 -56.99 29.65 15.35
C VAL A 28 -57.09 30.69 16.47
N ARG A 29 -57.96 30.42 17.46
CA ARG A 29 -58.12 31.26 18.67
C ARG A 29 -56.75 31.48 19.34
N ARG A 30 -56.42 32.74 19.61
CA ARG A 30 -55.17 33.20 20.24
C ARG A 30 -54.83 32.41 21.53
N ASP A 31 -55.86 31.99 22.25
CA ASP A 31 -55.76 31.20 23.50
C ASP A 31 -55.15 29.80 23.27
N ARG A 32 -55.38 29.19 22.10
CA ARG A 32 -54.79 27.89 21.76
C ARG A 32 -53.30 28.01 21.45
N ILE A 33 -52.86 29.10 20.83
CA ILE A 33 -51.45 29.35 20.52
C ILE A 33 -50.66 29.60 21.83
N LEU A 34 -51.26 30.35 22.77
CA LEU A 34 -50.70 30.54 24.11
C LEU A 34 -50.59 29.22 24.88
N LEU A 35 -51.59 28.34 24.80
CA LEU A 35 -51.55 27.03 25.45
C LEU A 35 -50.40 26.16 24.89
N TRP A 36 -50.25 26.12 23.57
CA TRP A 36 -49.16 25.37 22.91
C TRP A 36 -47.78 25.95 23.24
N ALA A 37 -47.64 27.27 23.32
CA ALA A 37 -46.39 27.92 23.71
C ALA A 37 -46.02 27.60 25.16
N VAL A 38 -46.98 27.64 26.09
CA VAL A 38 -46.75 27.27 27.50
C VAL A 38 -46.39 25.78 27.64
N LEU A 39 -47.03 24.90 26.87
CA LEU A 39 -46.69 23.46 26.86
C LEU A 39 -45.28 23.21 26.33
N LEU A 40 -44.88 23.91 25.26
CA LEU A 40 -43.52 23.84 24.72
C LEU A 40 -42.47 24.33 25.71
N ILE A 41 -42.73 25.46 26.40
CA ILE A 41 -41.82 26.00 27.42
C ILE A 41 -41.71 25.05 28.61
N LYS A 42 -42.82 24.48 29.07
CA LYS A 42 -42.79 23.48 30.15
C LYS A 42 -42.01 22.23 29.75
N PHE A 43 -42.14 21.79 28.50
CA PHE A 43 -41.43 20.63 27.99
C PHE A 43 -39.92 20.87 27.84
N THR A 44 -39.51 22.05 27.36
CA THR A 44 -38.08 22.40 27.25
C THR A 44 -37.43 22.60 28.62
N VAL A 45 -38.14 23.20 29.58
CA VAL A 45 -37.68 23.32 30.97
C VAL A 45 -37.58 21.94 31.62
N PHE A 46 -38.53 21.04 31.40
CA PHE A 46 -38.47 19.68 31.91
C PHE A 46 -37.26 18.90 31.35
N ILE A 47 -37.00 19.00 30.03
CA ILE A 47 -35.83 18.40 29.41
C ILE A 47 -34.53 18.98 30.00
N TRP A 48 -34.47 20.29 30.22
CA TRP A 48 -33.30 20.95 30.79
C TRP A 48 -33.06 20.55 32.25
N ILE A 49 -34.12 20.37 33.05
CA ILE A 49 -34.04 19.84 34.41
C ILE A 49 -33.58 18.39 34.40
N CYS A 50 -34.10 17.54 33.50
CA CYS A 50 -33.67 16.15 33.38
C CYS A 50 -32.20 16.02 32.96
N THR A 51 -31.71 16.85 32.04
CA THR A 51 -30.32 16.82 31.60
C THR A 51 -29.36 17.37 32.65
N THR A 52 -29.74 18.44 33.36
CA THR A 52 -28.93 18.98 34.47
C THR A 52 -28.89 18.03 35.67
N MET A 53 -30.01 17.39 36.00
CA MET A 53 -30.06 16.34 37.03
C MET A 53 -29.20 15.12 36.66
N ALA A 54 -29.23 14.68 35.40
CA ALA A 54 -28.39 13.56 34.92
C ALA A 54 -26.88 13.88 34.92
N VAL A 55 -26.52 15.15 34.76
CA VAL A 55 -25.12 15.62 34.86
C VAL A 55 -24.68 15.75 36.32
N LEU A 56 -25.55 16.24 37.20
CA LEU A 56 -25.27 16.39 38.64
C LEU A 56 -25.27 15.05 39.39
N SER A 57 -26.03 14.04 38.95
CA SER A 57 -26.05 12.71 39.57
C SER A 57 -24.86 11.83 39.19
N GLY A 58 -23.93 12.29 38.35
CA GLY A 58 -22.73 11.53 37.99
C GLY A 58 -23.03 10.20 37.26
N THR A 59 -24.24 10.01 36.74
CA THR A 59 -24.72 8.77 36.12
C THR A 59 -24.33 8.63 34.65
N PHE A 60 -23.23 9.23 34.21
CA PHE A 60 -22.51 8.74 33.03
C PHE A 60 -21.58 7.60 33.49
N GLY A 61 -22.20 6.47 33.82
CA GLY A 61 -21.47 5.20 33.85
C GLY A 61 -20.79 5.02 32.49
N GLN A 62 -19.50 4.67 32.51
CA GLN A 62 -18.81 4.15 31.32
C GLN A 62 -19.76 3.17 30.62
N ILE A 63 -20.08 3.42 29.36
CA ILE A 63 -20.70 2.41 28.52
C ILE A 63 -19.67 1.28 28.45
N ARG A 64 -19.81 0.28 29.33
CA ARG A 64 -19.18 -1.02 29.15
C ARG A 64 -19.81 -1.57 27.89
N VAL A 65 -19.10 -1.44 26.77
CA VAL A 65 -19.37 -2.25 25.58
C VAL A 65 -19.41 -3.69 26.09
N PRO A 66 -20.55 -4.41 25.97
CA PRO A 66 -20.61 -5.80 26.39
C PRO A 66 -19.49 -6.54 25.67
N SER A 67 -18.58 -7.16 26.42
CA SER A 67 -17.63 -8.09 25.82
C SER A 67 -18.45 -9.12 25.07
N LEU A 68 -18.25 -9.21 23.75
CA LEU A 68 -18.85 -10.27 22.95
C LEU A 68 -18.58 -11.60 23.66
N PRO A 69 -19.58 -12.50 23.75
CA PRO A 69 -19.39 -13.78 24.41
C PRO A 69 -18.16 -14.47 23.83
N THR A 70 -17.32 -15.02 24.71
CA THR A 70 -16.11 -15.75 24.34
C THR A 70 -16.50 -16.90 23.41
N ARG A 71 -16.38 -16.71 22.08
CA ARG A 71 -16.47 -17.82 21.13
C ARG A 71 -15.33 -18.77 21.51
N TRP A 72 -15.68 -19.98 21.95
CA TRP A 72 -14.75 -21.09 22.03
C TRP A 72 -14.31 -21.41 20.59
N TYR A 73 -13.14 -20.90 20.23
CA TYR A 73 -12.54 -21.11 18.92
C TYR A 73 -11.55 -22.27 19.06
N GLU A 74 -11.95 -23.44 18.59
CA GLU A 74 -11.04 -24.56 18.41
C GLU A 74 -10.07 -24.22 17.27
N ASN A 75 -8.78 -24.29 17.58
CA ASN A 75 -7.71 -23.98 16.64
C ASN A 75 -6.56 -24.97 16.81
N ASN A 76 -5.74 -25.09 15.77
CA ASN A 76 -4.63 -26.04 15.74
C ASN A 76 -3.37 -25.57 16.47
N GLY A 77 -3.39 -24.39 17.11
CA GLY A 77 -2.25 -23.78 17.80
C GLY A 77 -2.04 -22.32 17.41
N TYR A 78 -0.87 -21.79 17.77
CA TYR A 78 -0.50 -20.39 17.60
C TYR A 78 0.62 -20.23 16.58
N LEU A 79 0.52 -19.18 15.77
CA LEU A 79 1.52 -18.79 14.79
C LEU A 79 2.05 -17.39 15.11
N MET A 80 3.34 -17.29 15.38
CA MET A 80 4.08 -16.03 15.42
C MET A 80 4.75 -15.78 14.07
N VAL A 81 4.85 -14.52 13.67
CA VAL A 81 5.38 -14.12 12.37
C VAL A 81 6.29 -12.91 12.56
N SER A 82 7.56 -13.01 12.15
CA SER A 82 8.43 -11.85 11.96
C SER A 82 8.60 -11.57 10.48
N SER A 83 8.00 -10.48 10.04
CA SER A 83 8.05 -10.00 8.66
C SER A 83 9.39 -9.31 8.40
N ASN A 84 10.01 -9.56 7.24
CA ASN A 84 11.31 -9.01 6.90
C ASN A 84 11.27 -8.10 5.66
N GLY A 85 12.30 -7.27 5.53
CA GLY A 85 12.49 -6.34 4.42
C GLY A 85 11.88 -4.96 4.67
N GLY A 86 11.80 -4.15 3.59
CA GLY A 86 11.15 -2.84 3.68
C GLY A 86 9.62 -2.93 3.79
N LEU A 87 8.95 -1.81 4.04
CA LEU A 87 7.49 -1.72 4.22
C LEU A 87 6.68 -2.60 3.24
N ASN A 88 6.96 -2.49 1.94
CA ASN A 88 6.18 -3.16 0.90
C ASN A 88 6.45 -4.68 0.83
N GLN A 89 7.62 -5.14 1.28
CA GLN A 89 7.92 -6.57 1.49
C GLN A 89 7.16 -7.10 2.69
N MET A 90 7.21 -6.39 3.82
CA MET A 90 6.45 -6.77 5.00
C MET A 90 4.96 -6.83 4.71
N ARG A 91 4.41 -5.84 4.00
CA ARG A 91 2.98 -5.81 3.62
C ARG A 91 2.55 -7.02 2.80
N SER A 92 3.40 -7.48 1.87
CA SER A 92 3.11 -8.68 1.06
C SER A 92 3.29 -9.97 1.86
N GLY A 93 4.34 -10.08 2.69
CA GLY A 93 4.55 -11.22 3.58
C GLY A 93 3.43 -11.39 4.62
N ILE A 94 2.98 -10.31 5.26
CA ILE A 94 1.85 -10.32 6.20
C ILE A 94 0.59 -10.87 5.52
N CYS A 95 0.30 -10.42 4.29
CA CYS A 95 -0.84 -10.92 3.52
C CYS A 95 -0.79 -12.45 3.34
N ASP A 96 0.38 -12.98 2.96
CA ASP A 96 0.58 -14.42 2.80
C ASP A 96 0.40 -15.17 4.12
N MET A 97 0.97 -14.65 5.21
CA MET A 97 0.91 -15.29 6.53
C MET A 97 -0.50 -15.35 7.09
N VAL A 98 -1.32 -14.32 6.87
CA VAL A 98 -2.74 -14.33 7.28
C VAL A 98 -3.52 -15.37 6.48
N ALA A 99 -3.26 -15.50 5.16
CA ALA A 99 -3.89 -16.53 4.34
C ALA A 99 -3.50 -17.95 4.76
N ILE A 100 -2.22 -18.16 5.10
CA ILE A 100 -1.70 -19.43 5.63
C ILE A 100 -2.33 -19.74 7.00
N ALA A 101 -2.44 -18.74 7.88
CA ALA A 101 -3.05 -18.92 9.21
C ALA A 101 -4.53 -19.33 9.12
N ARG A 102 -5.31 -18.67 8.26
CA ARG A 102 -6.68 -19.06 7.94
C ARG A 102 -6.76 -20.49 7.46
N TYR A 103 -5.94 -20.85 6.48
CA TYR A 103 -6.03 -22.17 5.83
C TYR A 103 -5.62 -23.32 6.75
N MET A 104 -4.70 -23.09 7.69
CA MET A 104 -4.32 -24.06 8.71
C MET A 104 -5.23 -24.03 9.96
N ASN A 105 -6.22 -23.12 10.03
CA ASN A 105 -7.06 -22.89 11.21
C ASN A 105 -6.23 -22.69 12.50
N VAL A 106 -5.23 -21.79 12.45
CA VAL A 106 -4.38 -21.44 13.59
C VAL A 106 -4.63 -20.01 14.05
N THR A 107 -4.41 -19.74 15.34
CA THR A 107 -4.48 -18.39 15.90
C THR A 107 -3.20 -17.63 15.53
N LEU A 108 -3.34 -16.50 14.85
CA LEU A 108 -2.21 -15.65 14.47
C LEU A 108 -1.94 -14.61 15.57
N LEU A 109 -0.69 -14.49 16.02
CA LEU A 109 -0.27 -13.32 16.80
C LEU A 109 -0.08 -12.13 15.85
N VAL A 110 -0.44 -10.92 16.27
CA VAL A 110 -0.14 -9.68 15.52
C VAL A 110 1.32 -9.72 15.05
N PRO A 111 1.58 -9.63 13.72
CA PRO A 111 2.93 -9.83 13.19
C PRO A 111 3.95 -8.84 13.74
N GLU A 112 5.16 -9.30 13.96
CA GLU A 112 6.31 -8.46 14.24
C GLU A 112 6.89 -7.90 12.93
N LEU A 113 7.30 -6.64 12.98
CA LEU A 113 7.96 -5.98 11.86
C LEU A 113 9.48 -6.07 11.98
N ASP A 114 10.16 -5.98 10.84
CA ASP A 114 11.60 -6.06 10.74
C ASP A 114 12.29 -4.87 11.43
N LYS A 115 13.16 -5.18 12.39
CA LYS A 115 13.99 -4.18 13.10
C LYS A 115 15.48 -4.28 12.75
N ASP A 116 15.90 -5.37 12.10
CA ASP A 116 17.30 -5.77 11.95
C ASP A 116 17.80 -5.68 10.50
N SER A 117 16.90 -5.50 9.53
CA SER A 117 17.24 -5.26 8.13
C SER A 117 17.96 -3.93 7.88
N PHE A 118 18.31 -3.71 6.60
CA PHE A 118 19.01 -2.53 6.09
C PHE A 118 18.53 -1.18 6.64
N TRP A 119 17.21 -1.02 6.77
CA TRP A 119 16.58 0.25 7.15
C TRP A 119 16.57 0.51 8.67
N LYS A 120 16.86 -0.52 9.50
CA LYS A 120 16.96 -0.45 10.97
C LYS A 120 15.82 0.34 11.64
N ASP A 121 14.61 0.19 11.11
CA ASP A 121 13.42 0.87 11.60
C ASP A 121 12.93 0.18 12.87
N ARG A 122 12.67 0.94 13.94
CA ARG A 122 12.22 0.38 15.22
C ARG A 122 10.70 0.33 15.36
N SER A 123 9.97 0.75 14.34
CA SER A 123 8.50 0.78 14.34
C SER A 123 7.91 -0.61 14.64
N GLU A 124 6.90 -0.63 15.51
CA GLU A 124 6.09 -1.81 15.77
C GLU A 124 4.92 -1.88 14.78
N PHE A 125 4.19 -3.00 14.77
CA PHE A 125 3.04 -3.18 13.88
C PHE A 125 2.01 -2.04 14.04
N LYS A 126 1.73 -1.63 15.28
CA LYS A 126 0.79 -0.54 15.61
C LYS A 126 1.22 0.85 15.12
N ASP A 127 2.53 1.05 14.94
CA ASP A 127 3.07 2.33 14.49
C ASP A 127 2.90 2.50 12.97
N VAL A 128 2.72 1.40 12.25
CA VAL A 128 2.61 1.37 10.78
C VAL A 128 1.20 1.02 10.33
N PHE A 129 0.53 0.09 11.00
CA PHE A 129 -0.78 -0.46 10.62
C PHE A 129 -1.80 -0.29 11.74
N ASP A 130 -3.07 -0.17 11.36
CA ASP A 130 -4.19 -0.09 12.31
C ASP A 130 -4.51 -1.49 12.86
N VAL A 131 -4.06 -1.76 14.09
CA VAL A 131 -4.18 -3.10 14.74
C VAL A 131 -5.63 -3.50 14.96
N ASP A 132 -6.46 -2.56 15.44
CA ASP A 132 -7.84 -2.86 15.80
C ASP A 132 -8.68 -3.10 14.54
N HIS A 133 -8.47 -2.28 13.51
CA HIS A 133 -9.09 -2.51 12.20
C HIS A 133 -8.63 -3.82 11.57
N PHE A 134 -7.33 -4.15 11.68
CA PHE A 134 -6.78 -5.41 11.15
C PHE A 134 -7.40 -6.65 11.81
N ILE A 135 -7.49 -6.67 13.13
CA ILE A 135 -8.11 -7.78 13.88
C ILE A 135 -9.61 -7.86 13.57
N THR A 136 -10.33 -6.74 13.68
CA THR A 136 -11.79 -6.72 13.52
C THR A 136 -12.21 -7.07 12.09
N SER A 137 -11.47 -6.60 11.07
CA SER A 137 -11.79 -6.90 9.66
C SER A 137 -11.67 -8.40 9.33
N LEU A 138 -10.89 -9.15 10.10
CA LEU A 138 -10.58 -10.55 9.84
C LEU A 138 -11.21 -11.52 10.85
N GLU A 139 -11.98 -11.01 11.82
CA GLU A 139 -12.46 -11.79 12.98
C GLU A 139 -13.31 -13.01 12.64
N ASN A 140 -13.98 -12.99 11.47
CA ASN A 140 -14.82 -14.09 10.99
C ASN A 140 -14.07 -15.10 10.12
N GLU A 141 -12.81 -14.83 9.76
CA GLU A 141 -12.01 -15.65 8.84
C GLU A 141 -10.78 -16.24 9.53
N VAL A 142 -10.15 -15.51 10.44
CA VAL A 142 -8.95 -15.97 11.18
C VAL A 142 -8.87 -15.26 12.53
N ARG A 143 -8.62 -16.04 13.59
CA ARG A 143 -8.43 -15.47 14.93
C ARG A 143 -7.05 -14.81 15.01
N ILE A 144 -7.03 -13.51 15.32
CA ILE A 144 -5.81 -12.74 15.53
C ILE A 144 -5.80 -12.20 16.96
N VAL A 145 -4.70 -12.40 17.68
CA VAL A 145 -4.53 -11.94 19.07
C VAL A 145 -3.36 -10.97 19.17
N LYS A 146 -3.45 -10.01 20.10
CA LYS A 146 -2.37 -9.05 20.39
C LYS A 146 -1.27 -9.64 21.27
N GLU A 147 -1.64 -10.56 22.15
CA GLU A 147 -0.74 -11.22 23.09
C GLU A 147 -1.00 -12.72 23.10
N LEU A 148 0.05 -13.48 23.37
CA LEU A 148 -0.04 -14.92 23.59
C LEU A 148 -0.66 -15.24 24.96
N PRO A 149 -1.29 -16.42 25.12
CA PRO A 149 -1.63 -16.96 26.43
C PRO A 149 -0.42 -16.95 27.39
N PRO A 150 -0.63 -16.79 28.72
CA PRO A 150 0.47 -16.64 29.68
C PRO A 150 1.48 -17.79 29.72
N ASP A 151 1.07 -19.02 29.43
CA ASP A 151 1.97 -20.18 29.31
C ASP A 151 2.87 -20.05 28.08
N LEU A 152 2.31 -19.78 26.91
CA LEU A 152 3.07 -19.59 25.68
C LEU A 152 3.95 -18.34 25.70
N LYS A 153 3.50 -17.27 26.36
CA LYS A 153 4.31 -16.05 26.56
C LYS A 153 5.58 -16.37 27.36
N ARG A 154 5.48 -17.17 28.43
CA ARG A 154 6.64 -17.65 29.19
C ARG A 154 7.58 -18.53 28.38
N GLU A 155 7.07 -19.36 27.46
CA GLU A 155 7.91 -20.15 26.55
C GLU A 155 8.72 -19.25 25.61
N VAL A 156 8.12 -18.17 25.12
CA VAL A 156 8.81 -17.15 24.31
C VAL A 156 9.87 -16.42 25.12
N ASP A 157 9.51 -15.94 26.31
CA ASP A 157 10.42 -15.21 27.21
C ASP A 157 11.64 -16.06 27.63
N ASN A 158 11.45 -17.39 27.78
CA ASN A 158 12.51 -18.33 28.10
C ASN A 158 13.27 -18.86 26.86
N GLY A 159 12.86 -18.49 25.65
CA GLY A 159 13.50 -18.95 24.41
C GLY A 159 13.28 -20.43 24.07
N THR A 160 12.25 -21.07 24.61
CA THR A 160 11.99 -22.51 24.46
C THR A 160 10.98 -22.86 23.36
N PHE A 161 10.66 -21.92 22.47
CA PHE A 161 9.71 -22.09 21.38
C PHE A 161 10.39 -22.52 20.07
N HIS A 162 9.62 -23.14 19.16
CA HIS A 162 10.15 -23.54 17.86
C HIS A 162 10.10 -22.39 16.85
N SER A 163 11.23 -22.12 16.18
CA SER A 163 11.34 -21.06 15.19
C SER A 163 12.02 -21.54 13.91
N MET A 164 11.45 -21.19 12.76
CA MET A 164 11.96 -21.60 11.45
C MET A 164 11.56 -20.64 10.32
N PRO A 165 12.35 -20.53 9.23
CA PRO A 165 11.88 -19.89 8.01
C PRO A 165 11.03 -20.86 7.16
N PRO A 166 9.85 -20.46 6.66
CA PRO A 166 9.12 -21.25 5.69
C PRO A 166 9.87 -21.35 4.35
N ILE A 167 9.60 -22.39 3.57
CA ILE A 167 10.12 -22.52 2.21
C ILE A 167 9.46 -21.45 1.31
N SER A 168 10.26 -20.80 0.45
CA SER A 168 9.76 -19.76 -0.46
C SER A 168 8.84 -20.33 -1.54
N TRP A 169 7.79 -19.58 -1.88
CA TRP A 169 6.79 -19.93 -2.91
C TRP A 169 6.13 -21.30 -2.73
N SER A 170 5.95 -21.76 -1.49
CA SER A 170 5.29 -23.03 -1.20
C SER A 170 3.79 -23.00 -1.53
N ASN A 171 3.26 -24.15 -1.94
CA ASN A 171 1.83 -24.36 -2.10
C ASN A 171 1.13 -24.67 -0.76
N MET A 172 -0.19 -24.82 -0.79
CA MET A 172 -0.98 -25.11 0.42
C MET A 172 -0.67 -26.48 1.05
N SER A 173 -0.31 -27.48 0.24
CA SER A 173 -0.01 -28.84 0.73
C SER A 173 1.21 -28.86 1.65
N TYR A 174 2.24 -28.04 1.39
CA TYR A 174 3.37 -27.87 2.31
C TYR A 174 2.91 -27.38 3.69
N TYR A 175 2.01 -26.41 3.73
CA TYR A 175 1.51 -25.88 4.99
C TYR A 175 0.67 -26.91 5.76
N LEU A 176 -0.22 -27.64 5.08
CA LEU A 176 -1.05 -28.66 5.74
C LEU A 176 -0.28 -29.91 6.15
N ASN A 177 0.63 -30.41 5.30
CA ASN A 177 1.24 -31.72 5.50
C ASN A 177 2.59 -31.64 6.24
N THR A 178 3.24 -30.47 6.25
CA THR A 178 4.57 -30.31 6.85
C THR A 178 4.58 -29.31 8.00
N ILE A 179 3.89 -28.18 7.89
CA ILE A 179 3.90 -27.14 8.93
C ILE A 179 2.87 -27.43 10.02
N LEU A 180 1.62 -27.70 9.65
CA LEU A 180 0.53 -27.90 10.60
C LEU A 180 0.84 -29.00 11.65
N PRO A 181 1.43 -30.16 11.30
CA PRO A 181 1.82 -31.17 12.31
C PRO A 181 2.85 -30.64 13.32
N GLN A 182 3.73 -29.71 12.92
CA GLN A 182 4.67 -29.07 13.83
C GLN A 182 3.96 -28.11 14.78
N ILE A 183 3.00 -27.32 14.28
CA ILE A 183 2.18 -26.45 15.15
C ILE A 183 1.39 -27.29 16.16
N GLN A 184 0.79 -28.40 15.73
CA GLN A 184 0.06 -29.29 16.64
C GLN A 184 0.98 -29.95 17.69
N LYS A 185 2.22 -30.28 17.32
CA LYS A 185 3.22 -30.83 18.24
C LYS A 185 3.73 -29.81 19.26
N TYR A 186 4.07 -28.60 18.82
CA TYR A 186 4.72 -27.59 19.66
C TYR A 186 3.75 -26.57 20.26
N ARG A 187 2.47 -26.56 19.85
CA ARG A 187 1.42 -25.57 20.14
C ARG A 187 1.70 -24.15 19.65
N LEU A 188 2.96 -23.73 19.58
CA LEU A 188 3.43 -22.44 19.09
C LEU A 188 4.55 -22.65 18.06
N LEU A 189 4.41 -22.02 16.90
CA LEU A 189 5.45 -21.97 15.87
C LEU A 189 5.75 -20.52 15.51
N HIS A 190 7.02 -20.18 15.38
CA HIS A 190 7.47 -18.88 14.93
C HIS A 190 8.06 -18.95 13.52
N PHE A 191 7.46 -18.22 12.60
CA PHE A 191 7.97 -18.02 11.27
C PHE A 191 8.88 -16.79 11.18
N GLN A 192 10.14 -17.05 10.85
CA GLN A 192 11.12 -16.01 10.53
C GLN A 192 11.16 -15.74 9.02
N LYS A 193 11.47 -14.50 8.64
CA LYS A 193 11.72 -14.09 7.25
C LYS A 193 10.55 -14.42 6.31
N THR A 194 9.35 -13.91 6.58
CA THR A 194 8.13 -14.34 5.89
C THR A 194 7.86 -13.72 4.50
N ASP A 195 8.86 -13.10 3.87
CA ASP A 195 8.74 -12.61 2.49
C ASP A 195 8.63 -13.75 1.46
N ALA A 196 7.66 -13.63 0.53
CA ALA A 196 7.46 -14.53 -0.61
C ALA A 196 7.42 -16.03 -0.24
N ARG A 197 6.62 -16.39 0.77
CA ARG A 197 6.50 -17.78 1.26
C ARG A 197 5.32 -18.55 0.68
N LEU A 198 4.35 -17.86 0.10
CA LEU A 198 3.21 -18.48 -0.54
C LEU A 198 3.33 -18.41 -2.07
N ALA A 199 2.94 -19.47 -2.77
CA ALA A 199 2.97 -19.51 -4.22
C ALA A 199 2.16 -18.34 -4.85
N ASN A 200 2.60 -17.89 -6.03
CA ASN A 200 1.90 -16.83 -6.75
C ASN A 200 0.70 -17.39 -7.53
N ASN A 201 0.84 -18.59 -8.09
CA ASN A 201 -0.12 -19.27 -8.94
C ASN A 201 -0.58 -20.59 -8.33
N ASP A 202 -1.57 -21.21 -8.97
CA ASP A 202 -2.07 -22.56 -8.65
C ASP A 202 -2.53 -22.76 -7.19
N LEU A 203 -3.00 -21.67 -6.57
CA LEU A 203 -3.69 -21.70 -5.29
C LEU A 203 -5.20 -21.72 -5.49
N PRO A 204 -5.96 -22.30 -4.55
CA PRO A 204 -7.42 -22.21 -4.56
C PRO A 204 -7.92 -20.77 -4.69
N LEU A 205 -9.01 -20.58 -5.44
CA LEU A 205 -9.55 -19.25 -5.73
C LEU A 205 -10.00 -18.51 -4.46
N ASP A 206 -10.54 -19.22 -3.48
CA ASP A 206 -10.93 -18.65 -2.19
C ASP A 206 -9.72 -18.11 -1.41
N VAL A 207 -8.57 -18.80 -1.45
CA VAL A 207 -7.32 -18.34 -0.84
C VAL A 207 -6.84 -17.05 -1.50
N GLN A 208 -6.87 -16.98 -2.84
CA GLN A 208 -6.46 -15.77 -3.56
C GLN A 208 -7.41 -14.60 -3.28
N LYS A 209 -8.74 -14.84 -3.27
CA LYS A 209 -9.75 -13.83 -2.91
C LYS A 209 -9.58 -13.36 -1.47
N PHE A 210 -9.25 -14.26 -0.55
CA PHE A 210 -8.95 -13.88 0.82
C PHE A 210 -7.70 -13.00 0.91
N ARG A 211 -6.61 -13.33 0.19
CA ARG A 211 -5.44 -12.44 0.07
C ARG A 211 -5.80 -11.05 -0.45
N CYS A 212 -6.78 -10.93 -1.35
CA CYS A 212 -7.28 -9.62 -1.79
C CYS A 212 -7.87 -8.82 -0.62
N HIS A 213 -8.73 -9.46 0.17
CA HIS A 213 -9.36 -8.85 1.32
C HIS A 213 -8.31 -8.42 2.36
N VAL A 214 -7.35 -9.30 2.67
CA VAL A 214 -6.26 -8.96 3.59
C VAL A 214 -5.44 -7.78 3.07
N SER A 215 -4.97 -7.86 1.82
CA SER A 215 -4.03 -6.89 1.25
C SER A 215 -4.64 -5.50 1.04
N TYR A 216 -5.90 -5.40 0.64
CA TYR A 216 -6.50 -4.11 0.24
C TYR A 216 -7.55 -3.57 1.21
N ASN A 217 -8.13 -4.42 2.08
CA ASN A 217 -9.16 -3.98 3.03
C ASN A 217 -8.69 -4.03 4.49
N ALA A 218 -8.13 -5.16 4.94
CA ALA A 218 -7.79 -5.35 6.35
C ALA A 218 -6.47 -4.69 6.76
N LEU A 219 -5.42 -4.78 5.91
CA LEU A 219 -4.10 -4.24 6.22
C LEU A 219 -4.00 -2.75 5.86
N ARG A 220 -4.69 -1.89 6.62
CA ARG A 220 -4.64 -0.42 6.46
C ARG A 220 -3.53 0.20 7.30
N PHE A 221 -3.01 1.35 6.86
CA PHE A 221 -2.01 2.05 7.66
C PHE A 221 -2.63 2.63 8.94
N ALA A 222 -1.78 2.90 9.92
CA ALA A 222 -2.21 3.51 11.18
C ALA A 222 -2.92 4.85 10.91
N PRO A 223 -3.94 5.22 11.71
CA PRO A 223 -4.77 6.42 11.46
C PRO A 223 -3.98 7.72 11.28
N ALA A 224 -2.86 7.89 11.98
CA ALA A 224 -1.99 9.05 11.84
C ALA A 224 -1.35 9.15 10.45
N ILE A 225 -0.87 8.02 9.90
CA ILE A 225 -0.30 7.93 8.56
C ILE A 225 -1.39 8.19 7.52
N GLU A 226 -2.55 7.56 7.64
CA GLU A 226 -3.69 7.76 6.73
C GLU A 226 -4.16 9.21 6.71
N LYS A 227 -4.22 9.86 7.87
CA LYS A 227 -4.61 11.27 8.00
C LYS A 227 -3.61 12.19 7.29
N LEU A 228 -2.32 12.01 7.52
CA LEU A 228 -1.29 12.84 6.91
C LEU A 228 -1.16 12.56 5.40
N GLY A 229 -1.20 11.28 4.99
CA GLY A 229 -1.20 10.86 3.59
C GLY A 229 -2.35 11.49 2.81
N ARG A 230 -3.58 11.45 3.35
CA ARG A 230 -4.74 12.14 2.77
C ARG A 230 -4.53 13.64 2.68
N LYS A 231 -3.98 14.29 3.71
CA LYS A 231 -3.66 15.72 3.67
C LYS A 231 -2.69 16.07 2.52
N ILE A 232 -1.67 15.24 2.28
CA ILE A 232 -0.74 15.42 1.16
C ILE A 232 -1.49 15.30 -0.17
N VAL A 233 -2.31 14.26 -0.33
CA VAL A 233 -3.13 14.04 -1.54
C VAL A 233 -4.07 15.23 -1.78
N ASP A 234 -4.80 15.68 -0.77
CA ASP A 234 -5.72 16.83 -0.88
C ASP A 234 -4.99 18.11 -1.29
N THR A 235 -3.78 18.31 -0.77
CA THR A 235 -2.94 19.47 -1.12
C THR A 235 -2.51 19.43 -2.59
N LEU A 236 -2.16 18.25 -3.11
CA LEU A 236 -1.84 18.04 -4.53
C LEU A 236 -3.09 18.24 -5.40
N ARG A 237 -4.21 17.60 -5.03
CA ARG A 237 -5.48 17.64 -5.77
C ARG A 237 -6.06 19.05 -5.89
N LYS A 238 -5.87 19.92 -4.90
CA LYS A 238 -6.25 21.34 -4.98
C LYS A 238 -5.59 22.08 -6.15
N LYS A 239 -4.43 21.61 -6.62
CA LYS A 239 -3.71 22.17 -7.78
C LYS A 239 -4.00 21.44 -9.09
N GLY A 240 -4.89 20.45 -9.08
CA GLY A 240 -5.33 19.67 -10.23
C GLY A 240 -4.74 18.25 -10.27
N PRO A 241 -4.79 17.60 -11.45
CA PRO A 241 -4.20 16.28 -11.64
C PRO A 241 -2.68 16.28 -11.42
N PHE A 242 -2.15 15.22 -10.82
CA PHE A 242 -0.73 15.07 -10.50
C PHE A 242 -0.20 13.69 -10.84
N LEU A 243 1.10 13.67 -11.14
CA LEU A 243 1.88 12.47 -11.40
C LEU A 243 2.72 12.17 -10.17
N VAL A 244 2.79 10.89 -9.79
CA VAL A 244 3.80 10.42 -8.84
C VAL A 244 4.92 9.74 -9.59
N LEU A 245 6.12 10.29 -9.42
CA LEU A 245 7.37 9.73 -9.90
C LEU A 245 8.02 8.98 -8.74
N HIS A 246 8.00 7.65 -8.79
CA HIS A 246 8.76 6.84 -7.85
C HIS A 246 10.20 6.70 -8.35
N LEU A 247 11.06 7.62 -7.90
CA LEU A 247 12.43 7.78 -8.37
C LEU A 247 13.38 6.99 -7.48
N ARG A 248 13.59 5.71 -7.80
CA ARG A 248 14.45 4.80 -7.03
C ARG A 248 15.93 4.97 -7.39
N TYR A 249 16.47 6.16 -7.11
CA TYR A 249 17.86 6.54 -7.38
C TYR A 249 18.62 6.88 -6.09
N GLU A 250 18.37 6.11 -5.03
CA GLU A 250 19.07 6.23 -3.75
C GLU A 250 20.35 5.40 -3.73
N MET A 251 21.28 5.79 -2.86
CA MET A 251 22.64 5.23 -2.79
C MET A 251 22.64 3.71 -2.58
N ASP A 252 21.72 3.18 -1.75
CA ASP A 252 21.61 1.75 -1.48
C ASP A 252 21.23 0.93 -2.72
N MET A 253 20.32 1.47 -3.54
CA MET A 253 19.89 0.84 -4.78
C MET A 253 21.01 0.82 -5.80
N LEU A 254 21.73 1.94 -5.96
CA LEU A 254 22.83 2.05 -6.90
C LEU A 254 24.00 1.15 -6.50
N ALA A 255 24.33 1.10 -5.21
CA ALA A 255 25.36 0.21 -4.69
C ALA A 255 24.99 -1.26 -4.91
N TYR A 256 23.76 -1.67 -4.58
CA TYR A 256 23.27 -3.04 -4.75
C TYR A 256 23.23 -3.47 -6.22
N SER A 257 22.74 -2.61 -7.12
CA SER A 257 22.60 -2.91 -8.54
C SER A 257 23.91 -2.76 -9.33
N GLY A 258 24.92 -2.10 -8.76
CA GLY A 258 26.17 -1.79 -9.44
C GLY A 258 26.03 -0.74 -10.54
N CYS A 259 24.93 0.01 -10.57
CA CYS A 259 24.62 0.96 -11.63
C CYS A 259 25.21 2.33 -11.34
N THR A 260 26.12 2.78 -12.19
CA THR A 260 26.92 4.00 -12.00
C THR A 260 26.77 5.03 -13.12
N GLU A 261 25.78 4.88 -14.00
CA GLU A 261 25.52 5.85 -15.07
C GLU A 261 25.25 7.26 -14.50
N GLY A 262 25.99 8.24 -14.99
CA GLY A 262 25.93 9.63 -14.53
C GLY A 262 26.62 9.91 -13.18
N CYS A 263 27.25 8.91 -12.57
CA CYS A 263 28.11 9.09 -11.39
C CYS A 263 29.51 9.57 -11.80
N ASN A 264 30.15 10.35 -10.94
CA ASN A 264 31.59 10.65 -11.05
C ASN A 264 32.44 9.59 -10.33
N ASP A 265 33.77 9.65 -10.50
CA ASP A 265 34.68 8.63 -9.93
C ASP A 265 34.58 8.47 -8.41
N LYS A 266 34.40 9.58 -7.67
CA LYS A 266 34.19 9.52 -6.21
C LYS A 266 32.90 8.80 -5.86
N GLU A 267 31.83 9.11 -6.59
CA GLU A 267 30.52 8.48 -6.41
C GLU A 267 30.59 6.98 -6.73
N VAL A 268 31.30 6.58 -7.81
CA VAL A 268 31.53 5.17 -8.18
C VAL A 268 32.28 4.42 -7.07
N GLN A 269 33.33 5.03 -6.51
CA GLN A 269 34.13 4.43 -5.43
C GLN A 269 33.30 4.26 -4.15
N GLU A 270 32.50 5.25 -3.77
CA GLU A 270 31.62 5.19 -2.61
C GLU A 270 30.58 4.06 -2.74
N LEU A 271 29.88 4.00 -3.87
CA LEU A 271 28.91 2.94 -4.16
C LEU A 271 29.56 1.56 -4.16
N THR A 272 30.79 1.45 -4.67
CA THR A 272 31.55 0.20 -4.66
C THR A 272 31.94 -0.20 -3.24
N ARG A 273 32.48 0.71 -2.43
CA ARG A 273 32.80 0.44 -1.03
C ARG A 273 31.57 -0.06 -0.26
N MET A 274 30.45 0.66 -0.35
CA MET A 274 29.19 0.24 0.28
C MET A 274 28.76 -1.17 -0.13
N ARG A 275 28.89 -1.50 -1.42
CA ARG A 275 28.55 -2.83 -1.94
C ARG A 275 29.39 -3.93 -1.29
N TYR A 276 30.68 -3.69 -1.09
CA TYR A 276 31.57 -4.65 -0.42
C TYR A 276 31.29 -4.75 1.07
N ASP A 277 31.03 -3.62 1.75
CA ASP A 277 30.79 -3.52 3.19
C ASP A 277 29.53 -4.28 3.66
N ILE A 278 28.62 -4.63 2.76
CA ILE A 278 27.38 -5.36 3.09
C ILE A 278 27.55 -6.86 2.76
N PRO A 279 27.81 -7.74 3.75
CA PRO A 279 28.22 -9.13 3.47
C PRO A 279 27.14 -9.96 2.76
N ARG A 280 25.86 -9.68 3.05
CA ARG A 280 24.71 -10.40 2.47
C ARG A 280 24.47 -10.15 0.98
N TRP A 281 25.09 -9.12 0.38
CA TRP A 281 25.02 -8.88 -1.06
C TRP A 281 26.08 -9.71 -1.77
N LYS A 282 25.65 -10.79 -2.44
CA LYS A 282 26.54 -11.81 -3.00
C LYS A 282 27.30 -11.35 -4.24
N GLU A 283 26.65 -10.60 -5.13
CA GLU A 283 27.25 -10.09 -6.36
C GLU A 283 28.06 -8.82 -6.03
N LYS A 284 29.39 -8.90 -6.12
CA LYS A 284 30.30 -7.81 -5.76
C LYS A 284 30.91 -7.13 -6.97
N GLU A 285 31.24 -7.88 -8.01
CA GLU A 285 31.77 -7.33 -9.26
C GLU A 285 30.64 -7.28 -10.29
N ILE A 286 30.32 -6.07 -10.75
CA ILE A 286 29.18 -5.82 -11.61
C ILE A 286 29.59 -4.87 -12.74
N ASN A 287 29.35 -5.29 -13.98
CA ASN A 287 29.46 -4.40 -15.14
C ASN A 287 28.23 -3.48 -15.21
N SER A 288 28.40 -2.22 -14.79
CA SER A 288 27.33 -1.21 -14.80
C SER A 288 26.71 -1.03 -16.19
N THR A 289 27.54 -0.98 -17.23
CA THR A 289 27.10 -0.75 -18.61
C THR A 289 26.19 -1.88 -19.10
N GLU A 290 26.62 -3.13 -18.92
CA GLU A 290 25.81 -4.30 -19.31
C GLU A 290 24.48 -4.36 -18.55
N LYS A 291 24.47 -4.09 -17.23
CA LYS A 291 23.23 -4.04 -16.43
C LYS A 291 22.31 -2.94 -16.93
N ARG A 292 22.84 -1.76 -17.26
CA ARG A 292 22.07 -0.63 -17.80
C ARG A 292 21.46 -0.97 -19.15
N GLU A 293 22.25 -1.48 -20.08
CA GLU A 293 21.82 -1.90 -21.41
C GLU A 293 20.77 -3.01 -21.36
N ALA A 294 20.87 -3.93 -20.39
CA ALA A 294 19.86 -4.94 -20.14
C ALA A 294 18.56 -4.41 -19.49
N GLY A 295 18.52 -3.14 -19.08
CA GLY A 295 17.39 -2.53 -18.38
C GLY A 295 17.26 -2.92 -16.91
N LEU A 296 18.35 -3.41 -16.31
CA LEU A 296 18.44 -3.88 -14.92
C LEU A 296 18.86 -2.77 -13.94
N CYS A 297 19.14 -1.58 -14.44
CA CYS A 297 19.39 -0.38 -13.63
C CYS A 297 18.13 0.47 -13.43
N PRO A 298 18.03 1.23 -12.32
CA PRO A 298 17.13 2.37 -12.23
C PRO A 298 17.43 3.38 -13.34
N LEU A 299 16.39 4.02 -13.90
CA LEU A 299 16.62 5.17 -14.77
C LEU A 299 17.29 6.28 -13.96
N THR A 300 18.31 6.92 -14.52
CA THR A 300 18.91 8.12 -13.94
C THR A 300 17.90 9.28 -13.93
N PRO A 301 18.09 10.31 -13.09
CA PRO A 301 17.29 11.52 -13.16
C PRO A 301 17.28 12.17 -14.55
N GLU A 302 18.40 12.11 -15.28
CA GLU A 302 18.55 12.64 -16.63
C GLU A 302 17.74 11.82 -17.66
N GLU A 303 17.82 10.49 -17.60
CA GLU A 303 17.02 9.59 -18.45
C GLU A 303 15.52 9.72 -18.14
N THR A 304 15.19 9.87 -16.86
CA THR A 304 13.82 10.09 -16.38
C THR A 304 13.24 11.37 -16.95
N PHE A 305 14.02 12.46 -16.94
CA PHE A 305 13.65 13.72 -17.58
C PHE A 305 13.31 13.54 -19.08
N LEU A 306 14.19 12.88 -19.84
CA LEU A 306 13.96 12.62 -21.26
C LEU A 306 12.71 11.76 -21.48
N THR A 307 12.51 10.74 -20.65
CA THR A 307 11.36 9.84 -20.70
C THR A 307 10.05 10.58 -20.46
N LEU A 308 9.95 11.38 -19.40
CA LEU A 308 8.74 12.17 -19.10
C LEU A 308 8.40 13.13 -20.26
N ARG A 309 9.40 13.82 -20.79
CA ARG A 309 9.22 14.74 -21.94
C ARG A 309 8.79 13.98 -23.20
N ALA A 310 9.39 12.82 -23.47
CA ALA A 310 9.08 12.00 -24.63
C ALA A 310 7.67 11.39 -24.57
N LEU A 311 7.20 11.02 -23.38
CA LEU A 311 5.82 10.55 -23.14
C LEU A 311 4.78 11.66 -23.25
N GLY A 312 5.19 12.92 -23.35
CA GLY A 312 4.29 14.07 -23.46
C GLY A 312 3.68 14.50 -22.13
N ILE A 313 4.33 14.20 -21.00
CA ILE A 313 3.91 14.74 -19.71
C ILE A 313 4.02 16.26 -19.75
N SER A 314 2.93 16.95 -19.43
CA SER A 314 2.86 18.40 -19.47
C SER A 314 3.82 19.01 -18.45
N LYS A 315 4.58 20.03 -18.86
CA LYS A 315 5.44 20.82 -17.96
C LYS A 315 4.66 21.49 -16.82
N LYS A 316 3.35 21.73 -17.02
CA LYS A 316 2.47 22.33 -16.00
C LYS A 316 1.97 21.31 -14.97
N MET A 317 2.02 20.01 -15.28
CA MET A 317 1.55 18.96 -14.38
C MET A 317 2.39 18.95 -13.10
N GLN A 318 1.73 18.80 -11.95
CA GLN A 318 2.45 18.64 -10.70
C GLN A 318 3.07 17.24 -10.64
N ILE A 319 4.35 17.16 -10.28
CA ILE A 319 5.07 15.90 -10.13
C ILE A 319 5.49 15.75 -8.68
N TYR A 320 4.89 14.79 -7.98
CA TYR A 320 5.30 14.38 -6.65
C TYR A 320 6.41 13.33 -6.76
N VAL A 321 7.57 13.58 -6.14
CA VAL A 321 8.68 12.62 -6.09
C VAL A 321 8.52 11.74 -4.85
N ALA A 322 8.17 10.48 -5.08
CA ALA A 322 8.17 9.43 -4.07
C ALA A 322 9.54 8.76 -4.06
N ALA A 323 10.42 9.18 -3.16
CA ALA A 323 11.77 8.64 -3.03
C ALA A 323 12.34 8.92 -1.64
N GLY A 324 13.39 8.18 -1.28
CA GLY A 324 14.34 8.59 -0.26
C GLY A 324 15.28 9.68 -0.76
N ASP A 325 16.47 9.76 -0.16
CA ASP A 325 17.50 10.70 -0.60
C ASP A 325 18.07 10.30 -1.97
N ILE A 326 17.80 11.14 -2.96
CA ILE A 326 18.34 10.97 -4.32
C ILE A 326 19.84 11.17 -4.29
N TYR A 327 20.59 10.17 -4.75
CA TYR A 327 22.04 10.22 -4.78
C TYR A 327 22.53 11.32 -5.74
N GLY A 328 23.48 12.14 -5.29
CA GLY A 328 23.89 13.39 -5.97
C GLY A 328 22.91 14.57 -5.82
N GLY A 329 21.78 14.37 -5.14
CA GLY A 329 20.88 15.42 -4.65
C GLY A 329 20.37 16.41 -5.71
N LYS A 330 20.37 17.71 -5.35
CA LYS A 330 19.85 18.78 -6.22
C LYS A 330 20.56 18.86 -7.58
N ARG A 331 21.84 18.51 -7.64
CA ARG A 331 22.63 18.50 -8.88
C ARG A 331 22.01 17.57 -9.92
N ARG A 332 21.67 16.34 -9.52
CA ARG A 332 21.07 15.33 -10.40
C ARG A 332 19.62 15.65 -10.76
N LEU A 333 18.89 16.28 -9.85
CA LEU A 333 17.49 16.69 -10.11
C LEU A 333 17.34 17.97 -10.95
N ALA A 334 18.43 18.68 -11.26
CA ALA A 334 18.39 19.99 -11.91
C ALA A 334 17.64 19.99 -13.25
N ASN A 335 17.85 18.98 -14.10
CA ASN A 335 17.21 18.88 -15.42
C ASN A 335 15.69 18.63 -15.32
N ILE A 336 15.28 17.78 -14.37
CA ILE A 336 13.86 17.53 -14.09
C ILE A 336 13.23 18.83 -13.59
N ALA A 337 13.81 19.46 -12.56
CA ALA A 337 13.27 20.67 -11.94
C ALA A 337 13.17 21.85 -12.93
N LYS A 338 14.15 22.01 -13.84
CA LYS A 338 14.12 23.04 -14.88
C LYS A 338 12.97 22.86 -15.87
N THR A 339 12.59 21.63 -16.16
CA THR A 339 11.53 21.32 -17.15
C THR A 339 10.15 21.24 -16.53
N PHE A 340 10.08 20.67 -15.33
CA PHE A 340 8.88 20.46 -14.55
C PHE A 340 8.97 21.35 -13.30
N PRO A 341 8.65 22.64 -13.39
CA PRO A 341 8.80 23.58 -12.27
C PRO A 341 7.91 23.24 -11.07
N ASN A 342 6.86 22.44 -11.26
CA ASN A 342 5.95 21.98 -10.21
C ASN A 342 6.39 20.64 -9.60
N LEU A 343 7.70 20.42 -9.48
CA LEU A 343 8.30 19.26 -8.81
C LEU A 343 8.24 19.44 -7.30
N VAL A 344 7.57 18.53 -6.61
CA VAL A 344 7.33 18.60 -5.16
C VAL A 344 7.63 17.27 -4.49
N LYS A 345 7.84 17.30 -3.18
CA LYS A 345 7.96 16.14 -2.29
C LYS A 345 7.23 16.40 -0.98
N LYS A 346 6.98 15.36 -0.17
CA LYS A 346 6.30 15.48 1.14
C LYS A 346 6.90 16.58 2.02
N GLU A 347 8.23 16.71 2.05
CA GLU A 347 8.93 17.73 2.86
C GLU A 347 8.70 19.17 2.36
N THR A 348 8.27 19.34 1.11
CA THR A 348 7.92 20.67 0.55
C THR A 348 6.43 20.98 0.61
N LEU A 349 5.58 19.97 0.82
CA LEU A 349 4.13 20.12 0.84
C LEU A 349 3.57 20.26 2.26
N ILE A 350 4.26 19.66 3.23
CA ILE A 350 3.80 19.57 4.62
C ILE A 350 4.77 20.34 5.53
N PRO A 351 4.25 21.12 6.51
CA PRO A 351 5.09 21.75 7.51
C PRO A 351 5.96 20.75 8.25
N ARG A 352 7.22 21.12 8.54
CA ARG A 352 8.17 20.25 9.24
C ARG A 352 7.61 19.71 10.56
N SER A 353 6.85 20.50 11.31
CA SER A 353 6.23 20.10 12.59
C SER A 353 5.27 18.92 12.46
N GLU A 354 4.56 18.81 11.33
CA GLU A 354 3.63 17.71 11.09
C GLU A 354 4.31 16.45 10.55
N LEU A 355 5.45 16.62 9.86
CA LEU A 355 6.22 15.51 9.31
C LEU A 355 7.19 14.91 10.34
N LEU A 356 7.65 15.71 11.31
CA LEU A 356 8.64 15.33 12.33
C LEU A 356 8.33 14.01 13.06
N PRO A 357 7.06 13.70 13.45
CA PRO A 357 6.74 12.43 14.12
C PRO A 357 7.06 11.18 13.27
N PHE A 358 7.14 11.34 11.95
CA PHE A 358 7.34 10.23 11.00
C PHE A 358 8.80 10.13 10.51
N GLN A 359 9.59 11.20 10.60
CA GLN A 359 10.90 11.31 9.92
C GLN A 359 11.92 10.23 10.31
N ASN A 360 11.90 9.76 11.55
CA ASN A 360 12.82 8.72 12.03
C ASN A 360 12.28 7.29 11.81
N HIS A 361 11.16 7.16 11.11
CA HIS A 361 10.48 5.90 10.86
C HIS A 361 10.36 5.70 9.34
N SER A 362 11.38 5.08 8.74
CA SER A 362 11.45 4.89 7.27
C SER A 362 10.21 4.21 6.69
N SER A 363 9.62 3.26 7.40
CA SER A 363 8.40 2.54 7.03
C SER A 363 7.20 3.48 7.00
N GLN A 364 7.09 4.40 7.97
CA GLN A 364 5.99 5.36 7.98
C GLN A 364 6.14 6.41 6.86
N MET A 365 7.36 6.88 6.61
CA MET A 365 7.66 7.79 5.49
C MET A 365 7.36 7.13 4.13
N ALA A 366 7.71 5.85 3.96
CA ALA A 366 7.38 5.08 2.77
C ALA A 366 5.86 4.83 2.65
N ALA A 367 5.13 4.73 3.76
CA ALA A 367 3.68 4.58 3.76
C ALA A 367 2.97 5.85 3.25
N LEU A 368 3.47 7.04 3.62
CA LEU A 368 2.99 8.31 3.04
C LEU A 368 3.17 8.34 1.52
N ASP A 369 4.36 7.97 1.04
CA ASP A 369 4.64 7.89 -0.40
C ASP A 369 3.75 6.84 -1.09
N TYR A 370 3.46 5.72 -0.43
CA TYR A 370 2.56 4.69 -0.95
C TYR A 370 1.15 5.24 -1.17
N ILE A 371 0.57 5.90 -0.16
CA ILE A 371 -0.78 6.50 -0.23
C ILE A 371 -0.85 7.48 -1.41
N VAL A 372 0.11 8.41 -1.49
CA VAL A 372 0.14 9.42 -2.55
C VAL A 372 0.31 8.77 -3.94
N SER A 373 1.15 7.73 -4.04
CA SER A 373 1.34 6.97 -5.28
C SER A 373 0.06 6.29 -5.75
N VAL A 374 -0.67 5.65 -4.84
CA VAL A 374 -1.95 4.98 -5.13
C VAL A 374 -3.02 5.99 -5.57
N GLU A 375 -3.07 7.17 -4.96
CA GLU A 375 -4.06 8.22 -5.25
C GLU A 375 -3.75 9.09 -6.48
N SER A 376 -2.54 9.02 -7.03
CA SER A 376 -2.13 9.81 -8.21
C SER A 376 -2.89 9.48 -9.50
N ASP A 377 -2.96 10.43 -10.45
CA ASP A 377 -3.55 10.17 -11.77
C ASP A 377 -2.64 9.32 -12.66
N ILE A 378 -1.34 9.53 -12.52
CA ILE A 378 -0.30 8.77 -13.22
C ILE A 378 0.74 8.37 -12.20
N PHE A 379 0.99 7.07 -12.08
CA PHE A 379 2.14 6.54 -11.35
C PHE A 379 3.22 6.10 -12.35
N LEU A 380 4.47 6.49 -12.13
CA LEU A 380 5.61 6.09 -12.94
C LEU A 380 6.80 5.72 -12.04
N PRO A 381 7.14 4.44 -11.90
CA PRO A 381 8.34 4.00 -11.20
C PRO A 381 9.56 3.94 -12.13
N THR A 382 10.70 4.49 -11.72
CA THR A 382 11.94 4.48 -12.53
C THR A 382 12.71 3.17 -12.41
N TYR A 383 12.37 2.33 -11.45
CA TYR A 383 12.97 1.01 -11.25
C TYR A 383 11.92 -0.04 -10.86
N GLY A 384 12.28 -1.31 -11.03
CA GLY A 384 11.53 -2.41 -10.45
C GLY A 384 11.69 -2.39 -8.92
N GLY A 385 10.89 -3.18 -8.22
CA GLY A 385 11.01 -3.31 -6.77
C GLY A 385 9.66 -3.33 -6.08
N HIS A 386 9.69 -3.58 -4.78
CA HIS A 386 8.49 -3.91 -4.02
C HIS A 386 7.47 -2.77 -3.99
N MET A 387 7.90 -1.51 -3.82
CA MET A 387 6.95 -0.39 -3.85
C MET A 387 6.28 -0.25 -5.22
N ALA A 388 7.06 -0.29 -6.31
CA ALA A 388 6.53 -0.19 -7.66
C ALA A 388 5.50 -1.29 -7.94
N GLN A 389 5.82 -2.53 -7.56
CA GLN A 389 4.96 -3.70 -7.73
C GLN A 389 3.66 -3.61 -6.90
N VAL A 390 3.76 -3.35 -5.60
CA VAL A 390 2.59 -3.33 -4.71
C VAL A 390 1.68 -2.14 -5.04
N VAL A 391 2.23 -0.96 -5.35
CA VAL A 391 1.44 0.19 -5.81
C VAL A 391 0.76 -0.13 -7.13
N GLU A 392 1.45 -0.74 -8.09
CA GLU A 392 0.85 -1.14 -9.37
C GLU A 392 -0.32 -2.10 -9.16
N GLY A 393 -0.14 -3.15 -8.35
CA GLY A 393 -1.21 -4.09 -8.04
C GLY A 393 -2.39 -3.43 -7.30
N HIS A 394 -2.12 -2.55 -6.34
CA HIS A 394 -3.19 -1.80 -5.66
C HIS A 394 -3.95 -0.88 -6.62
N ARG A 395 -3.24 -0.20 -7.52
CA ARG A 395 -3.87 0.63 -8.57
C ARG A 395 -4.69 -0.20 -9.56
N ARG A 396 -4.29 -1.45 -9.84
CA ARG A 396 -5.11 -2.41 -10.60
C ARG A 396 -6.39 -2.75 -9.84
N PHE A 397 -6.27 -3.11 -8.57
CA PHE A 397 -7.42 -3.41 -7.69
C PHE A 397 -8.42 -2.25 -7.63
N LEU A 398 -7.96 -0.99 -7.60
CA LEU A 398 -8.80 0.21 -7.54
C LEU A 398 -9.45 0.62 -8.88
N GLY A 399 -9.55 -0.29 -9.86
CA GLY A 399 -10.17 0.00 -11.16
C GLY A 399 -9.17 0.53 -12.20
N PHE A 400 -7.95 0.00 -12.19
CA PHE A 400 -6.94 0.21 -13.25
C PHE A 400 -6.48 1.66 -13.39
N ARG A 401 -6.20 2.30 -12.25
CA ARG A 401 -5.59 3.63 -12.25
C ARG A 401 -4.27 3.59 -13.02
N LYS A 402 -4.03 4.58 -13.89
CA LYS A 402 -2.95 4.54 -14.89
C LYS A 402 -1.57 4.43 -14.24
N THR A 403 -0.84 3.37 -14.57
CA THR A 403 0.57 3.16 -14.16
C THR A 403 1.42 3.00 -15.40
N ILE A 404 2.32 3.94 -15.69
CA ILE A 404 3.24 3.80 -16.83
C ILE A 404 4.41 2.94 -16.37
N VAL A 405 4.50 1.72 -16.89
CA VAL A 405 5.59 0.77 -16.57
C VAL A 405 6.71 0.92 -17.60
N PRO A 406 7.88 1.50 -17.24
CA PRO A 406 8.94 1.72 -18.22
C PRO A 406 9.51 0.42 -18.78
N ASP A 407 9.66 0.33 -20.10
CA ASP A 407 10.54 -0.63 -20.76
C ASP A 407 11.96 -0.04 -20.75
N ARG A 408 12.66 -0.24 -19.62
CA ARG A 408 13.96 0.41 -19.37
C ARG A 408 15.01 0.06 -20.41
N ARG A 409 15.08 -1.21 -20.82
CA ARG A 409 15.99 -1.66 -21.88
C ARG A 409 15.75 -0.88 -23.18
N ARG A 410 14.49 -0.73 -23.57
CA ARG A 410 14.13 0.04 -24.77
C ARG A 410 14.36 1.54 -24.60
N LEU A 411 14.12 2.09 -23.41
CA LEU A 411 14.38 3.50 -23.11
C LEU A 411 15.87 3.83 -23.21
N VAL A 412 16.73 3.06 -22.54
CA VAL A 412 18.19 3.21 -22.58
C VAL A 412 18.69 3.24 -24.02
N ASN A 413 18.33 2.23 -24.83
CA ASN A 413 18.74 2.19 -26.24
C ASN A 413 18.29 3.42 -27.05
N LEU A 414 17.04 3.86 -26.84
CA LEU A 414 16.51 5.04 -27.55
C LEU A 414 17.17 6.33 -27.08
N ILE A 415 17.48 6.44 -25.79
CA ILE A 415 18.15 7.60 -25.18
C ILE A 415 19.58 7.71 -25.71
N ASP A 416 20.31 6.61 -25.78
CA ASP A 416 21.70 6.62 -26.26
C ASP A 416 21.77 7.02 -27.74
N ARG A 417 20.84 6.52 -28.55
CA ARG A 417 20.72 6.94 -29.96
C ARG A 417 20.33 8.41 -30.11
N TYR A 418 19.54 8.95 -29.18
CA TYR A 418 19.21 10.38 -29.16
C TYR A 418 20.42 11.22 -28.76
N ASN A 419 21.13 10.83 -27.69
CA ASN A 419 22.30 11.54 -27.18
C ASN A 419 23.47 11.56 -28.16
N THR A 420 23.67 10.48 -28.91
CA THR A 420 24.68 10.39 -30.00
C THR A 420 24.28 11.13 -31.27
N GLY A 421 23.07 11.71 -31.33
CA GLY A 421 22.56 12.44 -32.49
C GLY A 421 22.01 11.57 -33.63
N THR A 422 22.13 10.24 -33.52
CA THR A 422 21.61 9.25 -34.48
C THR A 422 20.07 9.30 -34.59
N LEU A 423 19.38 9.75 -33.54
CA LEU A 423 17.92 9.84 -33.49
C LEU A 423 17.46 11.27 -33.18
N LYS A 424 16.66 11.88 -34.05
CA LYS A 424 16.07 13.20 -33.82
C LYS A 424 14.90 13.13 -32.83
N TRP A 425 14.64 14.24 -32.12
CA TRP A 425 13.64 14.32 -31.04
C TRP A 425 12.24 13.81 -31.42
N ALA A 426 11.72 14.23 -32.59
CA ALA A 426 10.37 13.83 -33.03
C ALA A 426 10.23 12.30 -33.13
N ARG A 427 11.24 11.64 -33.69
CA ARG A 427 11.27 10.18 -33.82
C ARG A 427 11.53 9.49 -32.48
N PHE A 428 12.41 10.04 -31.64
CA PHE A 428 12.62 9.55 -30.27
C PHE A 428 11.32 9.52 -29.47
N SER A 429 10.58 10.65 -29.43
CA SER A 429 9.31 10.75 -28.72
C SER A 429 8.26 9.78 -29.26
N ASP A 430 8.13 9.65 -30.58
CA ASP A 430 7.21 8.69 -31.21
C ASP A 430 7.53 7.24 -30.82
N LEU A 431 8.81 6.84 -30.87
CA LEU A 431 9.23 5.48 -30.51
C LEU A 431 9.03 5.18 -29.02
N VAL A 432 9.30 6.15 -28.14
CA VAL A 432 9.02 6.01 -26.70
C VAL A 432 7.53 5.84 -26.45
N LYS A 433 6.67 6.67 -27.06
CA LYS A 433 5.21 6.55 -26.92
C LYS A 433 4.69 5.20 -27.43
N LYS A 434 5.17 4.75 -28.59
CA LYS A 434 4.82 3.43 -29.16
C LYS A 434 5.23 2.28 -28.24
N ALA A 435 6.43 2.33 -27.68
CA ALA A 435 6.92 1.31 -26.75
C ALA A 435 6.08 1.18 -25.46
N HIS A 436 5.41 2.25 -25.04
CA HIS A 436 4.68 2.33 -23.77
C HIS A 436 3.16 2.40 -23.93
N ALA A 437 2.63 2.31 -25.15
CA ALA A 437 1.19 2.47 -25.42
C ALA A 437 0.30 1.47 -24.65
N THR A 438 0.78 0.24 -24.46
CA THR A 438 0.07 -0.83 -23.72
C THR A 438 0.57 -1.01 -22.29
N ARG A 439 1.66 -0.35 -21.88
CA ARG A 439 2.32 -0.51 -20.58
C ARG A 439 1.74 0.45 -19.53
N THR A 440 0.42 0.41 -19.37
CA THR A 440 -0.37 1.41 -18.63
C THR A 440 -1.01 0.89 -17.33
N GLY A 441 -0.59 -0.28 -16.85
CA GLY A 441 -1.11 -0.88 -15.61
C GLY A 441 -2.52 -1.47 -15.76
N LYS A 442 -2.92 -1.78 -17.00
CA LYS A 442 -4.18 -2.49 -17.30
C LYS A 442 -4.18 -3.89 -16.66
N PRO A 443 -5.35 -4.52 -16.47
CA PRO A 443 -5.43 -5.94 -16.14
C PRO A 443 -4.64 -6.78 -17.14
N LEU A 444 -3.95 -7.79 -16.63
CA LEU A 444 -3.39 -8.86 -17.43
C LEU A 444 -3.48 -10.16 -16.66
N ARG A 445 -3.46 -11.27 -17.38
CA ARG A 445 -3.26 -12.58 -16.78
C ARG A 445 -1.89 -12.66 -16.14
N ARG A 446 -1.81 -13.17 -14.91
CA ARG A 446 -0.55 -13.39 -14.19
C ARG A 446 0.36 -14.29 -15.03
N LYS A 447 1.60 -13.87 -15.27
CA LYS A 447 2.62 -14.70 -15.92
C LYS A 447 2.93 -15.91 -15.03
N VAL A 448 2.86 -17.10 -15.61
CA VAL A 448 3.23 -18.38 -14.99
C VAL A 448 4.49 -18.89 -15.67
N VAL A 449 5.46 -19.37 -14.89
CA VAL A 449 6.72 -19.94 -15.40
C VAL A 449 6.97 -21.24 -14.63
N PRO A 450 6.57 -22.40 -15.19
CA PRO A 450 6.65 -23.69 -14.50
C PRO A 450 8.06 -23.95 -13.94
N GLY A 451 8.15 -24.24 -12.64
CA GLY A 451 9.42 -24.50 -11.95
C GLY A 451 10.21 -23.25 -11.54
N PHE A 452 9.81 -22.05 -11.98
CA PHE A 452 10.52 -20.80 -11.71
C PHE A 452 9.60 -19.74 -11.08
N PRO A 453 9.08 -19.97 -9.86
CA PRO A 453 8.10 -19.09 -9.22
C PRO A 453 8.60 -17.65 -8.98
N LYS A 454 9.93 -17.45 -8.94
CA LYS A 454 10.58 -16.13 -8.84
C LYS A 454 10.47 -15.31 -10.13
N GLU A 455 10.26 -15.95 -11.29
CA GLU A 455 10.12 -15.33 -12.61
C GLU A 455 8.65 -15.10 -13.02
N GLU A 456 7.73 -15.50 -12.16
CA GLU A 456 6.30 -15.25 -12.28
C GLU A 456 5.95 -13.83 -11.89
N ASP A 457 4.77 -13.39 -12.33
CA ASP A 457 4.17 -12.20 -11.75
C ASP A 457 3.76 -12.50 -10.31
N TYR A 458 4.10 -11.61 -9.37
CA TYR A 458 3.66 -11.78 -7.99
C TYR A 458 2.16 -11.51 -7.84
N PHE A 459 1.52 -12.15 -6.86
CA PHE A 459 0.12 -11.87 -6.51
C PHE A 459 -0.12 -10.38 -6.26
N TRP A 460 0.73 -9.74 -5.45
CA TRP A 460 0.58 -8.34 -5.08
C TRP A 460 0.92 -7.34 -6.18
N SER A 461 1.60 -7.75 -7.26
CA SER A 461 1.79 -6.92 -8.46
C SER A 461 0.68 -7.12 -9.50
N ASN A 462 0.12 -8.33 -9.55
CA ASN A 462 -0.96 -8.68 -10.44
C ASN A 462 -2.08 -9.44 -9.71
N PRO A 463 -2.94 -8.73 -8.96
CA PRO A 463 -3.99 -9.32 -8.13
C PRO A 463 -5.25 -9.64 -8.96
N GLN A 464 -5.09 -10.42 -10.04
CA GLN A 464 -6.15 -10.65 -11.04
C GLN A 464 -7.45 -11.23 -10.45
N GLU A 465 -7.37 -12.06 -9.41
CA GLU A 465 -8.51 -12.68 -8.73
C GLU A 465 -9.34 -11.64 -7.96
N CYS A 466 -8.72 -10.51 -7.59
CA CYS A 466 -9.38 -9.41 -6.89
C CYS A 466 -10.24 -8.55 -7.83
N LEU A 467 -10.07 -8.70 -9.14
CA LEU A 467 -10.78 -7.90 -10.15
C LEU A 467 -12.17 -8.45 -10.46
N GLN A 468 -12.41 -9.73 -10.17
CA GLN A 468 -13.68 -10.42 -10.44
C GLN A 468 -14.70 -10.28 -9.30
N ALA A 469 -14.33 -9.62 -8.19
CA ALA A 469 -15.13 -9.54 -6.97
C ALA A 469 -15.95 -8.24 -6.84
N ARG A 470 -16.33 -7.61 -7.96
CA ARG A 470 -17.15 -6.39 -7.97
C ARG A 470 -18.45 -6.57 -8.74
#